data_AF-A0A6C1NBW1-F1
#
_entry.id   AF-A0A6C1NBW1-F1
#
_cell.length_a   1.000
_cell.length_b   1.000
_cell.length_c   1.000
_cell.angle_alpha   90.00
_cell.angle_beta   90.00
_cell.angle_gamma   90.00
#
_symmetry.space_group_name_H-M   'P 1'
#
loop_
_entity.id
_entity.type
_entity.pdbx_description
1 polymer ?
#
loop_
_entity_poly.entity_id
_entity_poly.type
_entity_poly.pdbx_seq_one_letter_code
_entity_poly.pdbx_strand_id
1 'polypeptide(L)'
;MEDLTTDTPNPTRAKLSKKWQHRFAIFDQFATREGSFFSDGSSEAFKALPRKERSQASLMVLPIFFGPFYYFAKTMWQKGVVLIGLMFLFAVVLELVEYAFDITVPNSVAGLPLGFLCGTLAGYDYYKHVQYGEKMWPIMPGFLSHPVGVVAFPLVAFFIFMGTVSFTDPWLSEADLEEMNASAVHSVSGLWVDEDSNLVAVSLDQGGGTLHTPVDLFMVSISDIVWGEDAVSVVLEAQDSDAAWVLEQDYEVEGMFMELHDSASGKTFQLKFVEELGASK
;
A
#
# COMPACT_ATOMS: atom_id res chain seq x y z
N MET A 1 -2.00 50.74 -15.86
CA MET A 1 -1.19 50.26 -16.99
C MET A 1 0.25 50.48 -16.57
N GLU A 2 0.84 49.48 -15.90
CA GLU A 2 2.26 49.49 -15.54
C GLU A 2 3.05 48.82 -16.67
N ASP A 3 4.06 49.55 -17.09
CA ASP A 3 4.99 49.30 -18.18
C ASP A 3 5.88 48.07 -17.85
N LEU A 4 5.71 46.99 -18.62
CA LEU A 4 6.35 45.68 -18.42
C LEU A 4 7.35 45.37 -19.55
N THR A 5 8.20 46.34 -19.94
CA THR A 5 9.31 46.10 -20.88
C THR A 5 10.69 46.30 -20.28
N THR A 6 10.87 46.07 -18.97
CA THR A 6 12.22 46.04 -18.38
C THR A 6 12.63 44.62 -17.99
N ASP A 7 13.49 44.06 -18.83
CA ASP A 7 14.31 42.86 -18.62
C ASP A 7 15.31 43.08 -17.47
N THR A 8 14.79 43.37 -16.28
CA THR A 8 15.58 43.37 -15.04
C THR A 8 15.44 41.99 -14.41
N PRO A 9 16.56 41.26 -14.17
CA PRO A 9 16.48 39.96 -13.53
C PRO A 9 15.82 40.15 -12.16
N ASN A 10 14.67 39.49 -11.97
CA ASN A 10 13.96 39.43 -10.70
C ASN A 10 14.99 39.21 -9.58
N PRO A 11 15.07 40.08 -8.54
CA PRO A 11 16.13 40.05 -7.52
C PRO A 11 16.25 38.71 -6.80
N THR A 12 15.21 37.89 -6.86
CA THR A 12 15.18 36.52 -6.37
C THR A 12 16.05 35.56 -7.20
N ARG A 13 16.17 35.77 -8.52
CA ARG A 13 17.02 34.97 -9.42
C ARG A 13 18.50 35.13 -9.13
N ALA A 14 18.94 36.34 -8.82
CA ALA A 14 20.34 36.62 -8.52
C ALA A 14 20.83 35.85 -7.27
N LYS A 15 19.91 35.49 -6.37
CA LYS A 15 20.20 34.69 -5.16
C LYS A 15 20.16 33.17 -5.38
N LEU A 16 19.73 32.70 -6.55
CA LEU A 16 19.70 31.27 -6.86
C LEU A 16 21.10 30.70 -7.10
N SER A 17 21.28 29.41 -6.86
CA SER A 17 22.54 28.73 -7.18
C SER A 17 22.80 28.74 -8.69
N LYS A 18 24.09 28.67 -9.10
CA LYS A 18 24.50 28.64 -10.51
C LYS A 18 23.76 27.56 -11.34
N LYS A 19 23.48 26.40 -10.73
CA LYS A 19 22.72 25.31 -11.35
C LYS A 19 21.29 25.72 -11.69
N TRP A 20 20.62 26.47 -10.80
CA TRP A 20 19.26 26.97 -11.04
C TRP A 20 19.25 28.13 -12.03
N GLN A 21 20.23 29.03 -11.96
CA GLN A 21 20.38 30.11 -12.94
C GLN A 21 20.53 29.56 -14.36
N HIS A 22 21.36 28.52 -14.55
CA HIS A 22 21.52 27.85 -15.84
C HIS A 22 20.22 27.22 -16.34
N ARG A 23 19.47 26.51 -15.48
CA ARG A 23 18.16 25.94 -15.85
C ARG A 23 17.16 27.03 -16.24
N PHE A 24 17.14 28.14 -15.51
CA PHE A 24 16.24 29.25 -15.79
C PHE A 24 16.57 29.91 -17.13
N ALA A 25 17.85 30.07 -17.47
CA ALA A 25 18.27 30.57 -18.77
C ALA A 25 17.85 29.65 -19.95
N ILE A 26 17.72 28.34 -19.71
CA ILE A 26 17.15 27.41 -20.71
C ILE A 26 15.64 27.65 -20.83
N PHE A 27 14.92 27.78 -19.72
CA PHE A 27 13.48 28.02 -19.73
C PHE A 27 13.09 29.37 -20.34
N ASP A 28 13.91 30.42 -20.16
CA ASP A 28 13.67 31.74 -20.75
C ASP A 28 13.56 31.72 -22.28
N GLN A 29 14.12 30.71 -22.95
CA GLN A 29 14.11 30.60 -24.41
C GLN A 29 12.74 30.21 -24.98
N PHE A 30 11.86 29.62 -24.18
CA PHE A 30 10.61 29.05 -24.69
C PHE A 30 9.42 29.15 -23.73
N ALA A 31 9.63 29.42 -22.44
CA ALA A 31 8.56 29.52 -21.46
C ALA A 31 7.78 30.83 -21.68
N THR A 32 6.47 30.70 -21.87
CA THR A 32 5.56 31.85 -21.98
C THR A 32 4.91 32.13 -20.63
N ARG A 33 4.34 33.33 -20.42
CA ARG A 33 3.69 33.66 -19.13
C ARG A 33 2.46 32.77 -18.86
N GLU A 34 1.64 32.55 -19.88
CA GLU A 34 0.37 31.80 -19.78
C GLU A 34 0.53 30.32 -20.09
N GLY A 35 1.68 29.91 -20.64
CA GLY A 35 1.97 28.53 -20.99
C GLY A 35 2.16 27.62 -19.78
N SER A 36 1.90 26.33 -20.01
CA SER A 36 2.21 25.23 -19.11
C SER A 36 3.38 24.42 -19.67
N PHE A 37 3.94 23.51 -18.88
CA PHE A 37 4.96 22.59 -19.39
C PHE A 37 4.47 21.78 -20.60
N PHE A 38 3.18 21.42 -20.65
CA PHE A 38 2.60 20.67 -21.75
C PHE A 38 2.49 21.48 -23.06
N SER A 39 2.13 22.76 -22.96
CA SER A 39 2.07 23.65 -24.13
C SER A 39 3.46 24.10 -24.58
N ASP A 40 4.29 24.56 -23.64
CA ASP A 40 5.59 25.15 -23.92
C ASP A 40 6.64 24.08 -24.24
N GLY A 41 6.54 22.90 -23.62
CA GLY A 41 7.35 21.72 -23.93
C GLY A 41 7.05 21.11 -25.30
N SER A 42 6.01 21.57 -25.99
CA SER A 42 5.70 21.18 -27.37
C SER A 42 6.10 22.24 -28.41
N SER A 43 6.59 23.40 -27.96
CA SER A 43 6.98 24.54 -28.81
C SER A 43 8.16 24.21 -29.72
N GLU A 44 8.25 24.90 -30.87
CA GLU A 44 9.38 24.76 -31.80
C GLU A 44 10.70 25.21 -31.14
N ALA A 45 10.65 26.24 -30.30
CA ALA A 45 11.80 26.70 -29.52
C ALA A 45 12.33 25.61 -28.58
N PHE A 46 11.44 24.88 -27.88
CA PHE A 46 11.85 23.74 -27.05
C PHE A 46 12.40 22.59 -27.90
N LYS A 47 11.82 22.34 -29.08
CA LYS A 47 12.25 21.30 -30.02
C LYS A 47 13.64 21.60 -30.60
N ALA A 48 14.00 22.87 -30.77
CA ALA A 48 15.31 23.32 -31.26
C ALA A 48 16.44 23.15 -30.22
N LEU A 49 16.11 23.02 -28.93
CA LEU A 49 17.12 22.81 -27.89
C LEU A 49 17.88 21.47 -28.04
N PRO A 50 19.20 21.43 -27.77
CA PRO A 50 19.97 20.19 -27.68
C PRO A 50 19.35 19.21 -26.68
N ARG A 51 19.30 17.91 -27.03
CA ARG A 51 18.72 16.86 -26.15
C ARG A 51 19.29 16.87 -24.72
N LYS A 52 20.57 17.17 -24.57
CA LYS A 52 21.27 17.24 -23.28
C LYS A 52 20.79 18.43 -22.42
N GLU A 53 20.56 19.59 -23.03
CA GLU A 53 20.05 20.77 -22.32
C GLU A 53 18.59 20.58 -21.95
N ARG A 54 17.80 19.96 -22.84
CA ARG A 54 16.42 19.59 -22.59
C ARG A 54 16.28 18.68 -21.37
N SER A 55 17.04 17.60 -21.32
CA SER A 55 16.97 16.65 -20.19
C SER A 55 17.52 17.24 -18.90
N GLN A 56 18.60 18.01 -18.96
CA GLN A 56 19.15 18.66 -17.76
C GLN A 56 18.25 19.74 -17.19
N ALA A 57 17.50 20.46 -18.02
CA ALA A 57 16.53 21.44 -17.57
C ALA A 57 15.29 20.77 -16.98
N SER A 58 14.74 19.78 -17.69
CA SER A 58 13.44 19.16 -17.37
C SER A 58 13.57 18.11 -16.28
N LEU A 59 14.55 17.20 -16.35
CA LEU A 59 14.67 16.11 -15.38
C LEU A 59 15.41 16.56 -14.12
N MET A 60 14.70 16.45 -13.01
CA MET A 60 15.23 16.61 -11.67
C MET A 60 15.19 15.26 -10.98
N VAL A 61 16.32 14.83 -10.42
CA VAL A 61 16.43 13.54 -9.73
C VAL A 61 15.71 13.57 -8.38
N LEU A 62 15.80 14.68 -7.64
CA LEU A 62 15.18 14.80 -6.31
C LEU A 62 13.65 14.59 -6.33
N PRO A 63 12.86 15.26 -7.19
CA PRO A 63 11.42 15.05 -7.25
C PRO A 63 11.01 13.68 -7.78
N ILE A 64 11.91 12.90 -8.40
CA ILE A 64 11.61 11.52 -8.80
C ILE A 64 11.50 10.63 -7.57
N PHE A 65 12.39 10.80 -6.58
CA PHE A 65 12.38 10.01 -5.35
C PHE A 65 11.45 10.58 -4.28
N PHE A 66 11.36 11.90 -4.18
CA PHE A 66 10.56 12.57 -3.15
C PHE A 66 9.15 12.96 -3.62
N GLY A 67 8.84 12.79 -4.91
CA GLY A 67 7.52 13.07 -5.48
C GLY A 67 6.97 14.44 -5.08
N PRO A 68 5.72 14.52 -4.57
CA PRO A 68 5.10 15.78 -4.17
C PRO A 68 5.79 16.44 -2.97
N PHE A 69 6.49 15.70 -2.09
CA PHE A 69 7.21 16.26 -0.94
C PHE A 69 8.27 17.30 -1.35
N TYR A 70 8.83 17.14 -2.54
CA TYR A 70 9.75 18.14 -3.12
C TYR A 70 9.11 19.52 -3.28
N TYR A 71 7.84 19.58 -3.69
CA TYR A 71 7.13 20.84 -3.92
C TYR A 71 6.91 21.61 -2.62
N PHE A 72 6.66 20.90 -1.51
CA PHE A 72 6.57 21.53 -0.19
C PHE A 72 7.90 22.15 0.24
N ALA A 73 9.03 21.46 0.03
CA ALA A 73 10.36 22.00 0.31
C ALA A 73 10.70 23.25 -0.51
N LYS A 74 10.08 23.41 -1.69
CA LYS A 74 10.23 24.57 -2.58
C LYS A 74 9.13 25.62 -2.44
N THR A 75 8.37 25.59 -1.34
CA THR A 75 7.24 26.50 -1.05
C THR A 75 6.13 26.51 -2.10
N MET A 76 6.10 25.51 -3.00
CA MET A 76 5.07 25.30 -4.01
C MET A 76 3.97 24.36 -3.49
N TRP A 77 3.51 24.60 -2.26
CA TRP A 77 2.64 23.68 -1.54
C TRP A 77 1.33 23.36 -2.29
N GLN A 78 0.75 24.34 -3.00
CA GLN A 78 -0.51 24.11 -3.72
C GLN A 78 -0.37 23.05 -4.82
N LYS A 79 0.70 23.14 -5.63
CA LYS A 79 1.02 22.12 -6.64
C LYS A 79 1.33 20.77 -5.99
N GLY A 80 2.05 20.77 -4.87
CA GLY A 80 2.34 19.55 -4.10
C GLY A 80 1.08 18.83 -3.61
N VAL A 81 0.11 19.56 -3.05
CA VAL A 81 -1.16 18.99 -2.58
C VAL A 81 -2.00 18.44 -3.74
N VAL A 82 -2.04 19.15 -4.88
CA VAL A 82 -2.74 18.64 -6.08
C VAL A 82 -2.06 17.38 -6.62
N LEU A 83 -0.72 17.31 -6.62
CA LEU A 83 0.00 16.11 -7.01
C LEU A 83 -0.35 14.91 -6.13
N ILE A 84 -0.54 15.10 -4.82
CA ILE A 84 -1.01 14.02 -3.93
C ILE A 84 -2.39 13.51 -4.39
N GLY A 85 -3.33 14.40 -4.69
CA GLY A 85 -4.64 13.97 -5.18
C GLY A 85 -4.55 13.24 -6.53
N LEU A 86 -3.66 13.68 -7.43
CA LEU A 86 -3.39 12.99 -8.68
C LEU A 86 -2.75 11.61 -8.46
N MET A 87 -1.94 11.43 -7.40
CA MET A 87 -1.41 10.10 -7.05
C MET A 87 -2.53 9.13 -6.70
N PHE A 88 -3.51 9.54 -5.90
CA PHE A 88 -4.67 8.71 -5.58
C PHE A 88 -5.50 8.37 -6.83
N LEU A 89 -5.79 9.34 -7.68
CA LEU A 89 -6.54 9.09 -8.91
C LEU A 89 -5.78 8.17 -9.88
N PHE A 90 -4.45 8.29 -9.95
CA PHE A 90 -3.63 7.40 -10.75
C PHE A 90 -3.63 5.97 -10.19
N ALA A 91 -3.58 5.81 -8.87
CA ALA A 91 -3.71 4.50 -8.22
C ALA A 91 -5.06 3.85 -8.54
N VAL A 92 -6.16 4.60 -8.47
CA VAL A 92 -7.50 4.14 -8.88
C VAL A 92 -7.51 3.65 -10.33
N VAL A 93 -6.89 4.42 -11.25
CA VAL A 93 -6.85 4.04 -12.66
C VAL A 93 -6.03 2.76 -12.87
N LEU A 94 -4.91 2.61 -12.16
CA LEU A 94 -4.11 1.39 -12.23
C LEU A 94 -4.90 0.18 -11.74
N GLU A 95 -5.51 0.29 -10.56
CA GLU A 95 -6.31 -0.78 -9.95
C GLU A 95 -7.50 -1.20 -10.83
N LEU A 96 -8.19 -0.24 -11.45
CA LEU A 96 -9.25 -0.53 -12.41
C LEU A 96 -8.74 -1.23 -13.68
N VAL A 97 -7.51 -0.92 -14.12
CA VAL A 97 -6.87 -1.60 -15.26
C VAL A 97 -6.46 -3.01 -14.87
N GLU A 98 -5.89 -3.20 -13.68
CA GLU A 98 -5.55 -4.53 -13.16
C GLU A 98 -6.79 -5.42 -13.08
N TYR A 99 -7.88 -4.91 -12.50
CA TYR A 99 -9.16 -5.59 -12.42
C TYR A 99 -9.77 -5.90 -13.80
N ALA A 100 -9.73 -4.94 -14.74
CA ALA A 100 -10.35 -5.11 -16.04
C ALA A 100 -9.59 -6.07 -16.97
N PHE A 101 -8.28 -6.21 -16.80
CA PHE A 101 -7.43 -7.02 -17.66
C PHE A 101 -6.84 -8.26 -16.99
N ASP A 102 -7.11 -8.47 -15.70
CA ASP A 102 -6.56 -9.56 -14.89
C ASP A 102 -5.02 -9.59 -14.92
N ILE A 103 -4.42 -8.40 -14.79
CA ILE A 103 -2.97 -8.20 -14.79
C ILE A 103 -2.57 -7.62 -13.43
N THR A 104 -1.54 -8.17 -12.80
CA THR A 104 -0.97 -7.59 -11.57
C THR A 104 0.25 -6.73 -11.90
N VAL A 105 0.20 -5.44 -11.57
CA VAL A 105 1.36 -4.53 -11.67
C VAL A 105 2.07 -4.54 -10.32
N PRO A 106 3.37 -4.88 -10.26
CA PRO A 106 4.11 -4.84 -9.01
C PRO A 106 4.12 -3.42 -8.40
N ASN A 107 3.82 -3.31 -7.11
CA ASN A 107 3.84 -2.05 -6.36
C ASN A 107 5.16 -1.27 -6.50
N SER A 108 6.28 -1.98 -6.71
CA SER A 108 7.60 -1.38 -6.92
C SER A 108 7.72 -0.55 -8.21
N VAL A 109 6.92 -0.87 -9.24
CA VAL A 109 6.93 -0.15 -10.53
C VAL A 109 5.76 0.80 -10.69
N ALA A 110 4.65 0.58 -9.98
CA ALA A 110 3.45 1.41 -10.06
C ALA A 110 3.71 2.90 -9.77
N GLY A 111 4.62 3.23 -8.85
CA GLY A 111 4.97 4.61 -8.51
C GLY A 111 5.91 5.32 -9.49
N LEU A 112 6.59 4.59 -10.38
CA LEU A 112 7.63 5.16 -11.26
C LEU A 112 7.10 6.22 -12.24
N PRO A 113 5.94 6.04 -12.91
CA PRO A 113 5.40 7.04 -13.84
C PRO A 113 5.12 8.38 -13.14
N LEU A 114 4.55 8.35 -11.93
CA LEU A 114 4.27 9.54 -11.12
C LEU A 114 5.56 10.23 -10.64
N GLY A 115 6.55 9.45 -10.19
CA GLY A 115 7.86 9.99 -9.82
C GLY A 115 8.53 10.68 -11.02
N PHE A 116 8.49 10.06 -12.19
CA PHE A 116 9.02 10.64 -13.43
C PHE A 116 8.26 11.92 -13.83
N LEU A 117 6.94 11.93 -13.70
CA LEU A 117 6.11 13.12 -13.94
C LEU A 117 6.48 14.26 -12.98
N CYS A 118 6.64 13.99 -11.68
CA CYS A 118 7.10 14.99 -10.71
C CYS A 118 8.51 15.50 -11.06
N GLY A 119 9.41 14.60 -11.45
CA GLY A 119 10.78 14.89 -11.85
C GLY A 119 10.89 15.81 -13.07
N THR A 120 10.00 15.64 -14.05
CA THR A 120 9.95 16.43 -15.29
C THR A 120 9.30 17.80 -15.10
N LEU A 121 8.23 17.88 -14.29
CA LEU A 121 7.49 19.11 -14.05
C LEU A 121 8.20 20.07 -13.09
N ALA A 122 8.86 19.55 -12.06
CA ALA A 122 9.37 20.36 -10.95
C ALA A 122 10.34 21.47 -11.36
N GLY A 123 11.16 21.23 -12.40
CA GLY A 123 12.11 22.23 -12.91
C GLY A 123 11.39 23.45 -13.49
N TYR A 124 10.40 23.19 -14.34
CA TYR A 124 9.60 24.22 -14.99
C TYR A 124 8.65 24.90 -14.00
N ASP A 125 8.06 24.13 -13.08
CA ASP A 125 7.17 24.67 -12.05
C ASP A 125 7.88 25.62 -11.09
N TYR A 126 9.09 25.26 -10.68
CA TYR A 126 9.90 26.14 -9.84
C TYR A 126 10.32 27.41 -10.59
N TYR A 127 10.61 27.29 -11.89
CA TYR A 127 10.86 28.45 -12.75
C TYR A 127 9.66 29.41 -12.77
N LYS A 128 8.45 28.89 -13.04
CA LYS A 128 7.22 29.70 -13.06
C LYS A 128 6.90 30.30 -11.69
N HIS A 129 7.11 29.54 -10.63
CA HIS A 129 6.91 30.00 -9.26
C HIS A 129 7.83 31.18 -8.91
N VAL A 130 9.12 31.10 -9.23
CA VAL A 130 10.09 32.17 -8.93
C VAL A 130 9.92 33.36 -9.87
N GLN A 131 9.67 33.13 -11.16
CA GLN A 131 9.65 34.19 -12.17
C GLN A 131 8.33 34.96 -12.19
N TYR A 132 7.21 34.25 -12.11
CA TYR A 132 5.88 34.83 -12.28
C TYR A 132 5.02 34.76 -11.01
N GLY A 133 5.53 34.19 -9.92
CA GLY A 133 4.76 34.01 -8.69
C GLY A 133 3.61 33.01 -8.86
N GLU A 134 3.69 32.12 -9.86
CA GLU A 134 2.63 31.18 -10.17
C GLU A 134 2.41 30.22 -8.99
N LYS A 135 1.15 30.10 -8.56
CA LYS A 135 0.76 29.21 -7.45
C LYS A 135 0.12 27.91 -7.94
N MET A 136 -0.58 27.95 -9.08
CA MET A 136 -1.27 26.81 -9.69
C MET A 136 -1.14 26.83 -11.21
N TRP A 137 -1.23 25.66 -11.85
CA TRP A 137 -1.16 25.55 -13.31
C TRP A 137 -2.38 26.18 -14.01
N PRO A 138 -2.21 26.87 -15.15
CA PRO A 138 -3.31 27.49 -15.89
C PRO A 138 -4.36 26.51 -16.44
N ILE A 139 -3.95 25.27 -16.70
CA ILE A 139 -4.84 24.21 -17.22
C ILE A 139 -5.77 23.63 -16.16
N MET A 140 -5.49 23.88 -14.87
CA MET A 140 -6.28 23.31 -13.79
C MET A 140 -7.65 23.99 -13.67
N PRO A 141 -8.69 23.24 -13.31
CA PRO A 141 -10.00 23.82 -13.00
C PRO A 141 -9.92 24.97 -11.99
N GLY A 142 -10.78 25.97 -12.15
CA GLY A 142 -10.78 27.17 -11.30
C GLY A 142 -10.91 26.90 -9.80
N PHE A 143 -11.57 25.81 -9.39
CA PHE A 143 -11.68 25.44 -7.98
C PHE A 143 -10.31 25.09 -7.35
N LEU A 144 -9.36 24.54 -8.12
CA LEU A 144 -7.99 24.27 -7.67
C LEU A 144 -7.13 25.52 -7.59
N SER A 145 -7.61 26.67 -8.07
CA SER A 145 -6.91 27.95 -7.87
C SER A 145 -7.18 28.55 -6.48
N HIS A 146 -8.19 28.04 -5.76
CA HIS A 146 -8.51 28.45 -4.39
C HIS A 146 -7.91 27.47 -3.37
N PRO A 147 -7.34 27.96 -2.24
CA PRO A 147 -6.75 27.10 -1.20
C PRO A 147 -7.66 25.99 -0.70
N VAL A 148 -8.97 26.26 -0.59
CA VAL A 148 -9.97 25.29 -0.13
C VAL A 148 -10.10 24.14 -1.12
N GLY A 149 -10.19 24.44 -2.42
CA GLY A 149 -10.29 23.38 -3.44
C GLY A 149 -9.02 22.55 -3.55
N VAL A 150 -7.85 23.18 -3.36
CA VAL A 150 -6.56 22.48 -3.30
C VAL A 150 -6.53 21.43 -2.20
N VAL A 151 -7.04 21.75 -1.00
CA VAL A 151 -7.05 20.81 0.14
C VAL A 151 -8.18 19.79 0.02
N ALA A 152 -9.35 20.19 -0.46
CA ALA A 152 -10.49 19.28 -0.63
C ALA A 152 -10.22 18.19 -1.69
N PHE A 153 -9.50 18.53 -2.75
CA PHE A 153 -9.22 17.62 -3.86
C PHE A 153 -8.56 16.29 -3.46
N PRO A 154 -7.40 16.25 -2.76
CA PRO A 154 -6.79 14.99 -2.35
C PRO A 154 -7.64 14.21 -1.35
N LEU A 155 -8.46 14.87 -0.53
CA LEU A 155 -9.37 14.18 0.38
C LEU A 155 -10.44 13.42 -0.40
N VAL A 156 -11.07 14.07 -1.38
CA VAL A 156 -12.04 13.42 -2.26
C VAL A 156 -11.39 12.29 -3.04
N ALA A 157 -10.21 12.51 -3.62
CA ALA A 157 -9.47 11.48 -4.34
C ALA A 157 -9.09 10.29 -3.45
N PHE A 158 -8.74 10.54 -2.18
CA PHE A 158 -8.47 9.50 -1.20
C PHE A 158 -9.70 8.65 -0.90
N PHE A 159 -10.87 9.25 -0.69
CA PHE A 159 -12.10 8.48 -0.47
C PHE A 159 -12.51 7.67 -1.69
N ILE A 160 -12.28 8.18 -2.90
CA ILE A 160 -12.49 7.41 -4.14
C ILE A 160 -11.56 6.21 -4.15
N PHE A 161 -10.27 6.42 -3.88
CA PHE A 161 -9.27 5.34 -3.80
C PHE A 161 -9.63 4.27 -2.77
N MET A 162 -9.95 4.67 -1.53
CA MET A 162 -10.39 3.74 -0.48
C MET A 162 -11.64 2.97 -0.89
N GLY A 163 -12.57 3.65 -1.58
CA GLY A 163 -13.74 3.02 -2.16
C GLY A 163 -13.35 1.94 -3.17
N THR A 164 -12.50 2.26 -4.14
CA THR A 164 -12.03 1.32 -5.18
C THR A 164 -11.38 0.10 -4.57
N VAL A 165 -10.41 0.27 -3.66
CA VAL A 165 -9.72 -0.83 -2.96
C VAL A 165 -10.70 -1.74 -2.24
N SER A 166 -11.73 -1.17 -1.62
CA SER A 166 -12.75 -1.98 -0.93
C SER A 166 -13.63 -2.82 -1.87
N PHE A 167 -13.66 -2.50 -3.17
CA PHE A 167 -14.46 -3.21 -4.18
C PHE A 167 -13.66 -4.25 -4.97
N THR A 168 -12.36 -4.02 -5.19
CA THR A 168 -11.48 -4.85 -6.02
C THR A 168 -10.83 -5.97 -5.24
N ASP A 169 -10.35 -5.69 -4.02
CA ASP A 169 -9.69 -6.67 -3.16
C ASP A 169 -10.52 -6.88 -1.88
N PRO A 170 -11.14 -8.06 -1.70
CA PRO A 170 -11.58 -8.47 -0.38
C PRO A 170 -10.38 -8.40 0.57
N TRP A 171 -10.56 -7.77 1.73
CA TRP A 171 -9.49 -7.50 2.72
C TRP A 171 -8.71 -8.76 3.16
N LEU A 172 -9.26 -9.95 2.88
CA LEU A 172 -8.59 -11.25 2.92
C LEU A 172 -8.91 -12.00 1.62
N SER A 173 -7.89 -12.34 0.83
CA SER A 173 -8.08 -13.22 -0.33
C SER A 173 -8.34 -14.66 0.14
N GLU A 174 -8.94 -15.51 -0.70
CA GLU A 174 -9.11 -16.94 -0.39
C GLU A 174 -7.77 -17.61 -0.06
N ALA A 175 -6.68 -17.19 -0.72
CA ALA A 175 -5.34 -17.69 -0.46
C ALA A 175 -4.80 -17.26 0.92
N ASP A 176 -5.08 -16.02 1.35
CA ASP A 176 -4.70 -15.55 2.68
C ASP A 176 -5.48 -16.32 3.76
N LEU A 177 -6.77 -16.58 3.53
CA LEU A 177 -7.59 -17.40 4.43
C LEU A 177 -7.06 -18.84 4.51
N GLU A 178 -6.62 -19.41 3.38
CA GLU A 178 -6.05 -20.75 3.33
C GLU A 178 -4.70 -20.84 4.07
N GLU A 179 -3.82 -19.85 3.91
CA GLU A 179 -2.55 -19.77 4.62
C GLU A 179 -2.75 -19.58 6.13
N MET A 180 -3.67 -18.69 6.52
CA MET A 180 -4.06 -18.49 7.92
C MET A 180 -4.60 -19.79 8.53
N ASN A 181 -5.52 -20.47 7.84
CA ASN A 181 -6.07 -21.74 8.29
C ASN A 181 -4.99 -22.82 8.40
N ALA A 182 -4.08 -22.92 7.43
CA ALA A 182 -2.96 -23.86 7.49
C ALA A 182 -2.04 -23.59 8.70
N SER A 183 -1.78 -22.31 9.00
CA SER A 183 -1.01 -21.91 10.17
C SER A 183 -1.70 -22.26 11.48
N ALA A 184 -3.01 -22.07 11.59
CA ALA A 184 -3.80 -22.49 12.76
C ALA A 184 -3.79 -24.00 12.95
N VAL A 185 -3.98 -24.76 11.87
CA VAL A 185 -3.95 -26.23 11.93
C VAL A 185 -2.57 -26.74 12.36
N HIS A 186 -1.50 -26.10 11.89
CA HIS A 186 -0.14 -26.44 12.30
C HIS A 186 0.14 -26.07 13.76
N SER A 187 -0.35 -24.93 14.27
CA SER A 187 -0.08 -24.50 15.65
C SER A 187 -0.72 -25.40 16.70
N VAL A 188 -1.81 -26.08 16.33
CA VAL A 188 -2.53 -27.01 17.21
C VAL A 188 -2.04 -28.46 17.07
N SER A 189 -1.28 -28.76 16.00
CA SER A 189 -0.66 -30.07 15.80
C SER A 189 0.57 -30.26 16.69
N GLY A 190 0.61 -31.33 17.48
CA GLY A 190 1.71 -31.59 18.41
C GLY A 190 1.44 -32.67 19.44
N LEU A 191 2.37 -32.80 20.38
CA LEU A 191 2.22 -33.64 21.57
C LEU A 191 1.71 -32.81 22.73
N TRP A 192 0.60 -33.28 23.28
CA TRP A 192 -0.13 -32.66 24.37
C TRP A 192 -0.16 -33.60 25.56
N VAL A 193 -0.25 -33.05 26.77
CA VAL A 193 -0.33 -33.83 28.00
C VAL A 193 -1.55 -33.40 28.82
N ASP A 194 -2.36 -34.37 29.19
CA ASP A 194 -3.51 -34.23 30.09
C ASP A 194 -3.09 -34.09 31.57
N GLU A 195 -4.03 -33.69 32.44
CA GLU A 195 -3.84 -33.54 33.88
C GLU A 195 -3.23 -34.79 34.53
N ASP A 196 -3.60 -35.97 34.02
CA ASP A 196 -3.11 -37.29 34.47
C ASP A 196 -1.72 -37.66 33.89
N SER A 197 -1.02 -36.73 33.24
CA SER A 197 0.27 -36.97 32.55
C SER A 197 0.19 -37.94 31.37
N ASN A 198 -1.00 -38.09 30.79
CA ASN A 198 -1.24 -38.91 29.61
C ASN A 198 -0.88 -38.14 28.34
N LEU A 199 -0.13 -38.77 27.43
CA LEU A 199 0.23 -38.18 26.13
C LEU A 199 -0.92 -38.31 25.13
N VAL A 200 -1.26 -37.19 24.49
CA VAL A 200 -2.21 -37.08 23.40
C VAL A 200 -1.46 -36.51 22.19
N ALA A 201 -1.43 -37.25 21.08
CA ALA A 201 -0.81 -36.76 19.85
C ALA A 201 -1.90 -36.27 18.90
N VAL A 202 -1.80 -35.01 18.49
CA VAL A 202 -2.69 -34.35 17.54
C VAL A 202 -1.91 -34.14 16.26
N SER A 203 -2.30 -34.81 15.18
CA SER A 203 -1.67 -34.66 13.87
C SER A 203 -2.73 -34.24 12.86
N LEU A 204 -2.78 -32.95 12.54
CA LEU A 204 -3.76 -32.38 11.62
C LEU A 204 -3.09 -31.87 10.33
N ASP A 205 -3.82 -31.97 9.23
CA ASP A 205 -3.55 -31.39 7.92
C ASP A 205 -4.77 -30.56 7.44
N GLN A 206 -4.67 -29.94 6.26
CA GLN A 206 -5.71 -29.06 5.73
C GLN A 206 -7.09 -29.72 5.53
N GLY A 207 -7.21 -31.07 5.58
CA GLY A 207 -8.47 -31.80 5.38
C GLY A 207 -8.95 -32.60 6.60
N GLY A 208 -8.13 -32.72 7.64
CA GLY A 208 -8.44 -33.53 8.82
C GLY A 208 -7.18 -34.07 9.47
N GLY A 209 -7.26 -35.22 10.13
CA GLY A 209 -6.08 -35.82 10.74
C GLY A 209 -6.39 -36.95 11.69
N THR A 210 -5.45 -37.20 12.59
CA THR A 210 -5.58 -38.22 13.63
C THR A 210 -5.39 -37.63 15.01
N LEU A 211 -6.26 -38.06 15.92
CA LEU A 211 -6.16 -37.82 17.35
C LEU A 211 -5.81 -39.13 18.03
N HIS A 212 -4.58 -39.23 18.53
CA HIS A 212 -4.11 -40.40 19.26
C HIS A 212 -4.20 -40.12 20.76
N THR A 213 -5.12 -40.81 21.42
CA THR A 213 -5.18 -40.87 22.89
C THR A 213 -4.41 -42.10 23.38
N PRO A 214 -4.13 -42.23 24.69
CA PRO A 214 -3.47 -43.43 25.23
C PRO A 214 -4.26 -44.72 24.99
N VAL A 215 -5.57 -44.61 24.76
CA VAL A 215 -6.50 -45.75 24.68
C VAL A 215 -6.93 -46.00 23.24
N ASP A 216 -7.24 -44.94 22.50
CA ASP A 216 -7.90 -45.01 21.20
C ASP A 216 -7.29 -44.06 20.16
N LEU A 217 -7.49 -44.42 18.88
CA LEU A 217 -7.15 -43.62 17.71
C LEU A 217 -8.45 -43.13 17.05
N PHE A 218 -8.60 -41.81 16.90
CA PHE A 218 -9.74 -41.20 16.22
C PHE A 218 -9.31 -40.55 14.91
N MET A 219 -10.01 -40.86 13.82
CA MET A 219 -9.93 -40.12 12.56
C MET A 219 -10.84 -38.91 12.65
N VAL A 220 -10.28 -37.72 12.44
CA VAL A 220 -11.00 -36.45 12.62
C VAL A 220 -10.98 -35.62 11.33
N SER A 221 -12.05 -34.88 11.08
CA SER A 221 -12.12 -33.85 10.04
C SER A 221 -12.28 -32.47 10.66
N ILE A 222 -11.65 -31.46 10.08
CA ILE A 222 -11.83 -30.07 10.49
C ILE A 222 -13.16 -29.58 9.91
N SER A 223 -14.10 -29.27 10.79
CA SER A 223 -15.43 -28.79 10.42
C SER A 223 -15.49 -27.27 10.33
N ASP A 224 -14.81 -26.57 11.24
CA ASP A 224 -14.76 -25.12 11.29
C ASP A 224 -13.48 -24.62 11.99
N ILE A 225 -13.07 -23.39 11.68
CA ILE A 225 -11.97 -22.68 12.35
C ILE A 225 -12.48 -21.29 12.72
N VAL A 226 -12.61 -21.07 14.04
CA VAL A 226 -13.10 -19.81 14.60
C VAL A 226 -11.93 -19.01 15.14
N TRP A 227 -11.73 -17.82 14.57
CA TRP A 227 -10.71 -16.87 14.99
C TRP A 227 -11.31 -15.89 16.01
N GLY A 228 -10.87 -15.96 17.26
CA GLY A 228 -11.19 -15.01 18.32
C GLY A 228 -10.14 -13.90 18.46
N GLU A 229 -10.40 -12.89 19.30
CA GLU A 229 -9.43 -11.82 19.58
C GLU A 229 -8.17 -12.36 20.27
N ASP A 230 -8.33 -13.34 21.18
CA ASP A 230 -7.25 -13.85 22.03
C ASP A 230 -7.04 -15.37 21.90
N ALA A 231 -7.84 -16.05 21.07
CA ALA A 231 -7.75 -17.49 20.88
C ALA A 231 -8.13 -17.94 19.47
N VAL A 232 -7.61 -19.10 19.06
CA VAL A 232 -8.01 -19.81 17.83
C VAL A 232 -8.65 -21.13 18.19
N SER A 233 -9.88 -21.35 17.75
CA SER A 233 -10.63 -22.58 18.00
C SER A 233 -10.75 -23.40 16.70
N VAL A 234 -10.17 -24.60 16.68
CA VAL A 234 -10.31 -25.56 15.59
C VAL A 234 -11.34 -26.61 16.00
N VAL A 235 -12.44 -26.72 15.26
CA VAL A 235 -13.51 -27.69 15.55
C VAL A 235 -13.28 -28.96 14.75
N LEU A 236 -13.01 -30.04 15.45
CA LEU A 236 -12.82 -31.38 14.92
C LEU A 236 -14.08 -32.22 15.10
N GLU A 237 -14.49 -32.93 14.05
CA GLU A 237 -15.55 -33.94 14.10
C GLU A 237 -14.97 -35.32 13.84
N ALA A 238 -15.38 -36.31 14.61
CA ALA A 238 -15.02 -37.70 14.36
C ALA A 238 -15.71 -38.22 13.10
N GLN A 239 -14.99 -38.97 12.26
CA GLN A 239 -15.61 -39.58 11.07
C GLN A 239 -16.57 -40.73 11.41
N ASP A 240 -16.30 -41.45 12.51
CA ASP A 240 -17.00 -42.69 12.87
C ASP A 240 -17.91 -42.54 14.13
N SER A 241 -18.06 -41.33 14.68
CA SER A 241 -18.91 -41.07 15.84
C SER A 241 -19.48 -39.65 15.84
N ASP A 242 -20.52 -39.41 16.65
CA ASP A 242 -21.08 -38.05 16.86
C ASP A 242 -20.22 -37.22 17.83
N ALA A 243 -18.95 -37.59 18.04
CA ALA A 243 -18.04 -36.85 18.89
C ALA A 243 -17.47 -35.67 18.10
N ALA A 244 -17.60 -34.48 18.69
CA ALA A 244 -16.92 -33.28 18.24
C ALA A 244 -15.99 -32.80 19.36
N TRP A 245 -14.83 -32.32 18.97
CA TRP A 245 -13.83 -31.73 19.84
C TRP A 245 -13.53 -30.33 19.36
N VAL A 246 -13.55 -29.36 20.26
CA VAL A 246 -13.00 -28.03 19.98
C VAL A 246 -11.57 -28.04 20.47
N LEU A 247 -10.65 -27.43 19.72
CA LEU A 247 -9.27 -27.23 20.14
C LEU A 247 -9.03 -25.73 20.18
N GLU A 248 -9.00 -25.16 21.38
CA GLU A 248 -8.79 -23.73 21.59
C GLU A 248 -7.36 -23.46 22.01
N GLN A 249 -6.65 -22.61 21.27
CA GLN A 249 -5.32 -22.12 21.61
C GLN A 249 -5.43 -20.68 22.13
N ASP A 250 -5.15 -20.49 23.43
CA ASP A 250 -5.11 -19.18 24.09
C ASP A 250 -3.70 -18.56 24.00
N TYR A 251 -3.61 -17.28 23.59
CA TYR A 251 -2.35 -16.55 23.45
C TYR A 251 -1.97 -15.69 24.68
N GLU A 252 -2.86 -15.46 25.64
CA GLU A 252 -2.61 -14.59 26.81
C GLU A 252 -1.88 -15.32 27.96
N VAL A 253 -2.06 -16.63 28.09
CA VAL A 253 -1.45 -17.41 29.18
C VAL A 253 -0.05 -17.87 28.76
N GLU A 254 0.95 -17.74 29.63
CA GLU A 254 2.32 -18.26 29.37
C GLU A 254 2.30 -19.80 29.20
N GLY A 255 2.00 -20.25 27.98
CA GLY A 255 1.90 -21.66 27.60
C GLY A 255 0.71 -21.90 26.67
N MET A 256 0.88 -22.81 25.71
CA MET A 256 -0.24 -23.28 24.89
C MET A 256 -1.06 -24.28 25.69
N PHE A 257 -2.32 -23.93 25.94
CA PHE A 257 -3.33 -24.82 26.51
C PHE A 257 -4.30 -25.20 25.40
N MET A 258 -4.90 -26.38 25.54
CA MET A 258 -5.91 -26.90 24.64
C MET A 258 -7.05 -27.44 25.49
N GLU A 259 -8.26 -26.91 25.28
CA GLU A 259 -9.45 -27.45 25.94
C GLU A 259 -10.15 -28.41 25.01
N LEU A 260 -10.12 -29.71 25.31
CA LEU A 260 -10.83 -30.72 24.55
C LEU A 260 -12.23 -30.90 25.15
N HIS A 261 -13.24 -30.35 24.48
CA HIS A 261 -14.64 -30.52 24.86
C HIS A 261 -15.23 -31.75 24.16
N ASP A 262 -15.58 -32.80 24.90
CA ASP A 262 -16.28 -33.96 24.36
C ASP A 262 -17.80 -33.73 24.39
N SER A 263 -18.39 -33.51 23.21
CA SER A 263 -19.84 -33.31 23.04
C SER A 263 -20.69 -34.48 23.57
N ALA A 264 -20.18 -35.73 23.52
CA ALA A 264 -20.91 -36.92 23.92
C ALA A 264 -20.96 -37.11 25.44
N SER A 265 -19.87 -36.79 26.15
CA SER A 265 -19.79 -36.91 27.61
C SER A 265 -20.00 -35.61 28.39
N GLY A 266 -19.98 -34.46 27.70
CA GLY A 266 -20.05 -33.13 28.29
C GLY A 266 -18.85 -32.78 29.18
N LYS A 267 -17.72 -33.48 28.99
CA LYS A 267 -16.49 -33.26 29.75
C LYS A 267 -15.53 -32.38 28.97
N THR A 268 -14.89 -31.47 29.68
CA THR A 268 -13.76 -30.68 29.17
C THR A 268 -12.48 -31.22 29.78
N PHE A 269 -11.47 -31.45 28.95
CA PHE A 269 -10.12 -31.83 29.37
C PHE A 269 -9.16 -30.69 29.03
N GLN A 270 -8.33 -30.27 29.99
CA GLN A 270 -7.29 -29.28 29.72
C GLN A 270 -5.97 -30.00 29.41
N LEU A 271 -5.48 -29.76 28.22
CA LEU A 271 -4.25 -30.32 27.69
C LEU A 271 -3.18 -29.25 27.66
N LYS A 272 -1.98 -29.56 28.16
CA LYS A 272 -0.82 -28.68 28.11
C LYS A 272 0.11 -29.10 26.97
N PHE A 273 0.53 -28.15 26.16
CA PHE A 273 1.48 -28.41 25.08
C PHE A 273 2.84 -28.85 25.64
N VAL A 274 3.42 -29.89 25.04
CA VAL A 274 4.73 -30.42 25.43
C VAL A 274 5.77 -30.20 24.36
N GLU A 275 5.50 -30.66 23.13
CA GLU A 275 6.49 -30.61 22.05
C GLU A 275 5.78 -30.64 20.69
N GLU A 276 6.33 -29.93 19.70
CA GLU A 276 5.90 -30.07 18.31
C GLU A 276 6.23 -31.50 17.83
N LEU A 277 5.30 -32.13 17.13
CA LEU A 277 5.62 -33.38 16.41
C LEU A 277 6.61 -33.01 15.31
N GLY A 278 7.90 -33.29 15.56
CA GLY A 278 8.97 -32.94 14.65
C GLY A 278 8.64 -33.41 13.24
N ALA A 279 8.46 -32.46 12.33
CA ALA A 279 8.28 -32.73 10.92
C ALA A 279 9.44 -33.64 10.47
N SER A 280 9.14 -34.92 10.23
CA SER A 280 10.07 -35.79 9.53
C SER A 280 10.33 -35.15 8.18
N LYS A 281 11.55 -34.64 7.97
CA LYS A 281 12.06 -34.26 6.66
C LYS A 281 11.93 -35.40 5.65
#